data_AF-A0A838QWL7-F1
#
_entry.id   AF-A0A838QWL7-F1
#
_cell.length_a   1.000
_cell.length_b   1.000
_cell.length_c   1.000
_cell.angle_alpha   90.00
_cell.angle_beta   90.00
_cell.angle_gamma   90.00
#
_symmetry.space_group_name_H-M   'P 1'
#
loop_
_entity.id
_entity.type
_entity.pdbx_description
1 polymer ?
#
loop_
_entity_poly.entity_id
_entity_poly.type
_entity_poly.pdbx_seq_one_letter_code
_entity_poly.pdbx_strand_id
1 'polypeptide(L)' 'MRNSTNHTSIPPDWLAEFEAAARRPLKQRFRYAFIKTYKPVMDDAPFRTFDTTADYRRWCEENLPSWLGYGRV' A
#
# COMPACT_ATOMS: atom_id res chain seq x y z
N MET A 1 18.32 18.96 19.58
CA MET A 1 18.16 17.51 19.83
C MET A 1 17.70 16.88 18.51
N ARG A 2 18.54 16.07 17.85
CA ARG A 2 18.15 15.34 16.64
C ARG A 2 17.67 13.96 17.07
N ASN A 3 16.41 13.63 16.78
CA ASN A 3 15.87 12.29 17.04
C ASN A 3 16.61 11.30 16.13
N SER A 4 17.44 10.45 16.72
CA SER A 4 18.03 9.29 16.04
C SER A 4 16.90 8.32 15.69
N THR A 5 16.50 8.28 14.43
CA THR A 5 15.63 7.23 13.91
C THR A 5 16.41 5.92 13.92
N ASN A 6 16.14 5.07 14.92
CA ASN A 6 16.56 3.67 14.90
C ASN A 6 15.88 3.00 13.69
N HIS A 7 16.58 2.93 12.55
CA HIS A 7 16.19 2.07 11.46
C HIS A 7 16.39 0.64 11.92
N THR A 8 15.32 -0.01 12.38
CA THR A 8 15.33 -1.45 12.63
C THR A 8 15.79 -2.13 11.34
N SER A 9 16.88 -2.89 11.42
CA SER A 9 17.38 -3.68 10.30
C SER A 9 16.29 -4.65 9.85
N ILE A 10 16.07 -4.76 8.53
CA ILE A 10 15.13 -5.73 7.96
C ILE A 10 15.57 -7.14 8.43
N PRO A 11 14.67 -7.96 9.00
CA PRO A 11 15.00 -9.33 9.39
C PRO A 11 15.63 -10.10 8.22
N PRO A 12 16.74 -10.85 8.45
CA PRO A 12 17.45 -11.55 7.38
C PRO A 12 16.56 -12.48 6.55
N ASP A 13 15.60 -13.17 7.20
CA ASP A 13 14.68 -14.08 6.53
C ASP A 13 13.74 -13.34 5.57
N TRP A 14 13.24 -12.16 5.96
CA TRP A 14 12.40 -11.32 5.10
C TRP A 14 13.18 -10.80 3.90
N LEU A 15 14.44 -10.42 4.10
CA LEU A 15 15.32 -10.02 3.01
C LEU A 15 15.57 -11.19 2.04
N ALA A 16 15.84 -12.39 2.56
CA ALA A 16 16.04 -13.59 1.76
C ALA A 16 14.80 -13.95 0.92
N GLU A 17 13.60 -13.86 1.50
CA GLU A 17 12.33 -14.06 0.79
C GLU A 17 12.12 -13.02 -0.33
N PHE A 18 12.41 -11.75 -0.04
CA PHE A 18 12.34 -10.68 -1.03
C PHE A 18 13.29 -10.95 -2.20
N GLU A 19 14.55 -11.28 -1.93
CA GLU A 19 15.56 -11.60 -2.94
C GLU A 19 15.21 -12.87 -3.76
N ALA A 20 14.60 -13.87 -3.12
CA ALA A 20 14.08 -15.04 -3.82
C ALA A 20 12.93 -14.68 -4.78
N ALA A 21 12.00 -13.81 -4.35
CA ALA A 21 10.92 -13.32 -5.20
C ALA A 21 11.45 -12.44 -6.34
N ALA A 22 12.45 -11.60 -6.07
CA ALA A 22 13.12 -10.75 -7.05
C ALA A 22 13.88 -11.56 -8.11
N ARG A 23 14.35 -12.78 -7.84
CA ARG A 23 15.01 -13.63 -8.87
C ARG A 23 14.04 -14.32 -9.83
N ARG A 24 12.71 -14.26 -9.60
CA ARG A 24 11.73 -14.94 -10.47
C ARG A 24 11.77 -14.39 -11.90
N PRO A 25 11.75 -15.27 -12.93
CA PRO A 25 11.68 -14.84 -14.33
C PRO A 25 10.46 -13.97 -14.61
N LEU A 26 10.58 -13.05 -15.57
CA LEU A 26 9.51 -12.10 -15.92
C LEU A 26 8.16 -12.80 -16.17
N LYS A 27 8.16 -13.89 -16.94
CA LYS A 27 6.96 -14.70 -17.20
C LYS A 27 6.27 -15.19 -15.92
N GLN A 28 7.05 -15.61 -14.92
CA GLN A 28 6.51 -16.06 -13.64
C GLN A 28 5.96 -14.90 -12.82
N ARG A 29 6.63 -13.73 -12.86
CA ARG A 29 6.10 -12.53 -12.21
C ARG A 29 4.76 -12.14 -12.83
N PHE A 30 4.65 -12.03 -14.15
CA PHE A 30 3.38 -11.72 -14.83
C PHE A 30 2.27 -12.72 -14.51
N ARG A 31 2.59 -14.02 -14.41
CA ARG A 31 1.62 -15.06 -14.08
C ARG A 31 0.98 -14.87 -12.70
N TYR A 32 1.70 -14.30 -11.72
CA TYR A 32 1.26 -14.20 -10.33
C TYR A 32 1.17 -12.76 -9.79
N ALA A 33 1.55 -11.75 -10.57
CA ALA A 33 1.56 -10.35 -10.14
C ALA A 33 0.16 -9.72 -10.10
N PHE A 34 -0.78 -10.25 -10.88
CA PHE A 34 -2.15 -9.74 -10.89
C PHE A 34 -2.99 -10.50 -9.88
N ILE A 35 -3.30 -9.82 -8.78
CA ILE A 35 -4.31 -10.24 -7.83
C ILE A 35 -5.53 -9.33 -7.98
N LYS A 36 -6.71 -9.93 -8.08
CA LYS A 36 -7.96 -9.18 -7.94
C LYS A 36 -8.29 -9.13 -6.46
N THR A 37 -7.98 -8.01 -5.82
CA THR A 37 -8.37 -7.74 -4.43
C THR A 37 -9.43 -6.66 -4.43
N TYR A 38 -10.57 -6.96 -3.81
CA TYR A 38 -11.59 -5.96 -3.54
C TYR A 38 -11.05 -4.92 -2.55
N LYS A 39 -11.10 -3.64 -2.92
CA LYS A 39 -10.75 -2.50 -2.09
C LYS A 39 -12.06 -1.91 -1.53
N PRO A 40 -12.41 -2.16 -0.27
CA PRO A 40 -13.66 -1.68 0.31
C PRO A 40 -13.82 -0.18 0.11
N VAL A 41 -15.05 0.27 -0.18
CA VAL A 41 -15.43 1.67 -0.41
C VAL A 41 -14.88 2.28 -1.71
N MET A 42 -13.64 1.95 -2.10
CA MET A 42 -13.03 2.38 -3.35
C MET A 42 -13.68 1.70 -4.57
N ASP A 43 -13.83 0.37 -4.52
CA ASP A 43 -14.38 -0.40 -5.63
C ASP A 43 -15.92 -0.33 -5.72
N ASP A 44 -16.57 0.29 -4.73
CA ASP A 44 -18.04 0.38 -4.64
C ASP A 44 -18.63 1.49 -5.52
N ALA A 45 -17.80 2.33 -6.11
CA ALA A 45 -18.20 3.38 -7.03
C ALA A 45 -17.19 3.49 -8.19
N PRO A 46 -17.64 3.76 -9.43
CA PRO A 46 -16.74 3.86 -10.57
C PRO A 46 -15.77 5.05 -10.47
N PHE A 47 -16.20 6.14 -9.83
CA PHE A 47 -15.36 7.29 -9.53
C PHE A 47 -15.96 8.12 -8.39
N ARG A 48 -15.13 8.99 -7.79
CA ARG A 48 -15.53 10.03 -6.84
C ARG A 48 -14.74 11.30 -7.16
N THR A 49 -15.35 12.45 -6.98
CA THR A 49 -14.73 13.77 -7.18
C THR A 49 -14.86 14.61 -5.92
N PHE A 50 -13.89 15.48 -5.70
CA PHE A 50 -13.85 16.38 -4.55
C PHE A 50 -13.48 17.77 -5.04
N ASP A 51 -14.07 18.81 -4.46
CA ASP A 51 -13.78 20.20 -4.83
C ASP A 51 -12.39 20.64 -4.38
N THR A 52 -11.88 20.06 -3.28
CA THR A 52 -10.55 20.34 -2.76
C THR A 52 -9.80 19.08 -2.34
N THR A 53 -8.46 19.17 -2.28
CA THR A 53 -7.64 18.10 -1.70
C THR A 53 -7.91 17.89 -0.21
N ALA A 54 -8.40 18.91 0.51
CA ALA A 54 -8.74 18.79 1.92
C ALA A 54 -9.98 17.91 2.12
N ASP A 55 -10.99 18.06 1.25
CA ASP A 55 -12.21 17.24 1.27
C ASP A 55 -11.89 15.79 0.91
N TYR A 56 -11.02 15.57 -0.08
CA TYR A 56 -10.51 14.24 -0.41
C TYR A 56 -9.84 13.56 0.80
N ARG A 57 -8.92 14.25 1.49
CA ARG A 57 -8.20 13.68 2.64
C ARG A 57 -9.14 13.36 3.80
N ARG A 58 -10.06 14.27 4.13
CA ARG A 58 -11.06 14.06 5.18
C ARG A 58 -11.93 12.85 4.87
N TRP A 59 -12.41 12.75 3.62
CA TRP A 59 -13.18 11.60 3.18
C TRP A 59 -12.40 10.28 3.29
N CYS A 60 -11.12 10.27 2.89
CA CYS A 60 -10.25 9.10 3.06
C CYS A 60 -10.11 8.66 4.51
N GLU A 61 -9.94 9.61 5.44
CA GLU A 61 -9.82 9.34 6.88
C GLU A 61 -11.10 8.77 7.49
N GLU A 62 -12.27 9.26 7.05
CA GLU A 62 -13.58 8.86 7.58
C GLU A 62 -14.10 7.54 6.98
N ASN A 63 -13.75 7.24 5.72
CA ASN A 63 -14.43 6.18 4.96
C ASN A 63 -13.51 5.02 4.55
N LEU A 64 -12.18 5.22 4.43
CA LEU A 64 -11.30 4.16 3.96
C LEU A 64 -10.71 3.37 5.14
N PRO A 65 -10.63 2.04 5.03
CA PRO A 65 -9.88 1.23 5.98
C PRO A 65 -8.42 1.69 6.12
N SER A 66 -7.91 1.70 7.35
CA SER A 66 -6.55 2.18 7.68
C SER A 66 -5.45 1.42 6.92
N TRP A 67 -5.63 0.12 6.68
CA TRP A 67 -4.68 -0.73 5.96
C TRP A 67 -4.48 -0.34 4.48
N LEU A 68 -5.37 0.48 3.90
CA LEU A 68 -5.19 1.03 2.55
C LEU A 68 -4.17 2.18 2.50
N GLY A 69 -3.80 2.78 3.64
CA GLY A 69 -2.74 3.78 3.72
C GLY A 69 -3.08 5.18 3.19
N TYR A 70 -4.37 5.50 3.04
CA TYR A 70 -4.83 6.84 2.62
C TYR A 70 -5.07 7.81 3.78
N GLY A 71 -5.19 7.31 5.01
CA GLY A 71 -5.26 8.14 6.22
C GLY A 71 -3.91 8.73 6.60
N ARG A 72 -3.91 9.79 7.40
CA ARG A 72 -2.67 10.35 7.98
C ARG A 72 -2.05 9.35 8.98
N VAL A 73 -0.71 9.28 8.99
CA VAL A 73 0.13 8.53 9.94
C VAL A 73 0.71 9.49 10.96
#